data_AF-A0A815QN07-F1
#
_entry.id   AF-A0A815QN07-F1
#
_cell.length_a   1.000
_cell.length_b   1.000
_cell.length_c   1.000
_cell.angle_alpha   90.00
_cell.angle_beta   90.00
_cell.angle_gamma   90.00
#
_symmetry.space_group_name_H-M   'P 1'
#
loop_
_entity.id
_entity.type
_entity.pdbx_description
1 polymer ?
#
loop_
_entity_poly.entity_id
_entity_poly.type
_entity_poly.pdbx_seq_one_letter_code
_entity_poly.pdbx_strand_id
1 'polypeptide(L)' 'MQLCDQIDPDMSDKTKLTFLTPSLRPSLRKKIIEKNPKTSEEFLKIAEEAEATQGEKKYRLSGELAS' A
#
# COMPACT_ATOMS: atom_id res chain seq x y z
N MET A 1 -8.34 -1.44 7.53
CA MET A 1 -8.70 -0.28 8.38
C MET A 1 -9.37 -0.69 9.68
N GLN A 2 -10.08 -1.83 9.73
CA GLN A 2 -10.82 -2.30 10.92
C GLN A 2 -10.01 -2.33 12.23
N LEU A 3 -8.69 -2.59 12.20
CA LEU A 3 -7.83 -2.54 13.39
C LEU A 3 -7.67 -1.12 13.96
N CYS A 4 -7.64 -0.09 13.10
CA CYS A 4 -7.59 1.29 13.57
C CYS A 4 -8.92 1.68 14.22
N ASP A 5 -10.04 1.23 13.65
CA ASP A 5 -11.39 1.51 14.17
C ASP A 5 -11.67 0.76 15.50
N GLN A 6 -10.98 -0.35 15.75
CA GLN A 6 -11.01 -1.07 17.03
C GLN A 6 -10.19 -0.38 18.13
N ILE A 7 -9.16 0.38 17.77
CA ILE A 7 -8.33 1.13 18.72
C ILE A 7 -8.98 2.48 19.03
N ASP A 8 -9.45 3.18 18.00
CA ASP A 8 -10.17 4.44 18.13
C ASP A 8 -11.06 4.64 16.89
N PRO A 9 -12.40 4.62 17.06
CA PRO A 9 -13.34 4.70 15.94
C PRO A 9 -13.39 6.09 15.28
N ASP A 10 -12.92 7.13 15.96
CA ASP A 10 -12.84 8.52 15.47
C ASP A 10 -11.42 8.87 14.98
N MET A 11 -10.55 7.87 14.81
CA MET A 11 -9.17 8.11 14.44
C MET A 11 -9.10 8.72 13.05
N SER A 12 -8.62 9.96 12.99
CA SER A 12 -8.40 10.70 11.75
C SER A 12 -7.53 9.91 10.77
N ASP A 13 -7.86 9.99 9.47
CA ASP A 13 -7.04 9.46 8.38
C ASP A 13 -5.57 9.83 8.50
N LYS A 14 -5.26 11.06 8.90
CA LYS A 14 -3.86 11.49 9.08
C LYS A 14 -3.13 10.62 10.10
N THR A 15 -3.80 10.29 11.20
CA THR A 15 -3.25 9.44 12.26
C THR A 15 -3.13 8.00 11.77
N LYS A 16 -4.18 7.46 11.15
CA LYS A 16 -4.18 6.11 10.54
C LYS A 16 -3.00 5.93 9.58
N LEU A 17 -2.82 6.86 8.64
CA LEU A 17 -1.73 6.84 7.67
C LEU A 17 -0.35 6.94 8.33
N THR A 18 -0.21 7.77 9.36
CA THR A 18 1.06 7.90 10.10
C THR A 18 1.45 6.60 10.80
N PHE A 19 0.49 5.89 11.38
CA PHE A 19 0.72 4.59 12.03
C PHE A 19 0.99 3.47 11.04
N LEU A 20 0.29 3.43 9.90
CA LEU A 20 0.38 2.34 8.94
C LEU A 20 1.61 2.42 8.03
N THR A 21 2.02 3.62 7.63
CA THR A 21 3.14 3.84 6.70
C THR A 21 4.47 3.18 7.12
N PRO A 22 4.93 3.22 8.38
CA PRO A 22 6.18 2.57 8.77
C PRO A 22 6.12 1.04 8.76
N SER A 23 4.94 0.44 8.93
CA SER A 23 4.75 -1.02 8.89
C SER A 23 4.70 -1.59 7.47
N LEU A 24 4.69 -0.74 6.45
CA LEU A 24 4.67 -1.18 5.06
C LEU A 24 6.02 -1.73 4.60
N ARG A 25 5.97 -2.66 3.66
CA ARG A 25 7.16 -3.13 2.93
C ARG A 25 7.88 -1.94 2.27
N PRO A 26 9.22 -1.91 2.21
CA PRO A 26 9.98 -0.77 1.67
C PRO A 26 9.54 -0.33 0.26
N SER A 27 9.26 -1.28 -0.64
CA SER A 27 8.81 -1.02 -2.01
C SER A 27 7.46 -0.31 -2.06
N LEU A 28 6.54 -0.72 -1.19
CA LEU A 28 5.20 -0.15 -1.06
C LEU A 28 5.25 1.21 -0.36
N ARG A 29 6.03 1.31 0.72
CA ARG A 29 6.29 2.55 1.46
C ARG A 29 6.81 3.65 0.54
N LYS A 30 7.75 3.34 -0.36
CA LYS A 30 8.28 4.31 -1.33
C LYS A 30 7.18 4.89 -2.23
N LYS A 31 6.32 4.03 -2.79
CA LYS A 31 5.18 4.46 -3.63
C LYS A 31 4.17 5.29 -2.85
N ILE A 32 3.86 4.90 -1.62
CA ILE A 32 2.94 5.64 -0.75
C ILE A 32 3.50 7.02 -0.40
N ILE A 33 4.79 7.14 -0.09
CA ILE A 33 5.44 8.43 0.18
C ILE A 33 5.44 9.32 -1.08
N GLU A 34 5.73 8.75 -2.25
CA GLU A 34 5.76 9.47 -3.53
C GLU A 34 4.36 10.03 -3.90
N LYS A 35 3.31 9.23 -3.67
CA LYS A 35 1.93 9.61 -3.97
C LYS A 35 1.26 10.45 -2.86
N ASN A 36 1.81 10.43 -1.65
CA ASN A 36 1.39 11.24 -0.50
C ASN A 36 -0.15 11.28 -0.26
N PRO A 37 -0.81 10.11 -0.10
CA PRO A 37 -2.26 10.03 0.05
C PRO A 37 -2.74 10.84 1.26
N LYS A 38 -3.91 11.47 1.14
CA LYS A 38 -4.53 12.25 2.23
C LYS A 38 -5.64 11.50 2.94
N THR A 39 -6.19 10.49 2.28
CA THR A 39 -7.28 9.67 2.79
C THR A 39 -6.88 8.19 2.86
N SER A 40 -7.58 7.46 3.73
CA SER A 40 -7.49 6.00 3.81
C SER A 40 -7.78 5.32 2.47
N GLU A 41 -8.73 5.84 1.69
CA GLU A 41 -9.11 5.29 0.40
C GLU A 41 -7.99 5.43 -0.65
N GLU A 42 -7.39 6.63 -0.75
CA GLU A 42 -6.25 6.84 -1.65
C GLU A 42 -5.07 5.93 -1.30
N PHE A 43 -4.80 5.77 0.00
CA PHE A 43 -3.74 4.90 0.48
C PHE A 43 -3.96 3.44 0.07
N LEU A 44 -5.19 2.92 0.23
CA LEU A 44 -5.54 1.56 -0.17
C LEU A 44 -5.41 1.38 -1.68
N LYS A 45 -5.93 2.34 -2.46
CA LYS A 45 -5.84 2.30 -3.93
C LYS A 45 -4.40 2.26 -4.43
N ILE A 46 -3.53 3.12 -3.90
CA ILE A 46 -2.10 3.12 -4.23
C ILE A 46 -1.46 1.78 -3.83
N ALA A 47 -1.87 1.20 -2.71
CA ALA A 47 -1.34 -0.07 -2.26
C ALA A 47 -1.76 -1.24 -3.17
N GLU A 48 -3.02 -1.26 -3.61
CA GLU A 48 -3.54 -2.22 -4.58
C GLU A 48 -2.83 -2.10 -5.94
N GLU A 49 -2.69 -0.87 -6.46
CA GLU A 49 -1.95 -0.61 -7.71
C GLU A 49 -0.49 -1.06 -7.58
N ALA A 50 0.12 -0.85 -6.42
CA ALA A 50 1.49 -1.25 -6.16
C ALA A 50 1.68 -2.77 -6.20
N GLU A 51 0.79 -3.52 -5.55
CA GLU A 51 0.82 -4.99 -5.55
C GLU A 51 0.47 -5.56 -6.94
N ALA A 52 -0.50 -4.98 -7.66
CA ALA A 52 -0.83 -5.38 -9.04
C ALA A 52 0.38 -5.24 -9.98
N THR A 53 1.13 -4.13 -9.85
CA THR A 53 2.38 -3.92 -10.62
C THR A 53 3.46 -4.96 -10.27
N GLN A 54 3.51 -5.45 -9.03
CA GLN A 54 4.47 -6.48 -8.61
C GLN A 54 4.05 -7.88 -9.07
N GLY A 55 2.75 -8.18 -9.07
CA GLY A 55 2.21 -9.43 -9.62
C GLY A 55 2.58 -9.57 -11.10
N GLU A 56 2.35 -8.53 -11.90
CA GLU A 56 2.59 -8.56 -13.34
C GLU A 56 4.08 -8.72 -13.70
N LYS A 57 4.99 -8.12 -12.93
CA LYS A 57 6.45 -8.34 -13.09
C LYS A 57 6.87 -9.76 -12.76
N LYS A 58 6.21 -10.43 -11.81
CA LYS A 58 6.50 -11.82 -11.44
C LYS A 58 6.12 -12.80 -12.54
N TYR A 59 5.02 -12.53 -13.25
CA TYR A 59 4.57 -13.32 -14.40
C TYR A 59 5.42 -13.09 -15.65
N ARG A 60 5.91 -11.87 -15.89
CA ARG A 60 6.76 -11.58 -17.07
C ARG A 60 8.14 -12.25 -16.98
N LEU A 61 8.78 -12.20 -15.80
CA LEU A 61 10.10 -12.80 -15.58
C LEU A 61 10.08 -14.35 -15.57
N SER A 62 8.94 -14.96 -15.26
CA SER A 62 8.80 -16.42 -15.27
C SER A 62 8.48 -17.00 -16.66
N GLY A 63 8.08 -16.14 -17.62
CA GLY A 63 7.76 -16.53 -19.00
C GLY A 63 8.92 -16.40 -19.98
N GLU A 64 9.98 -15.65 -19.66
CA GLU A 64 11.15 -15.48 -20.54
C GLU A 64 12.25 -16.53 -20.35
N LEU A 65 12.10 -17.48 -19.42
CA LEU A 65 13.05 -18.60 -19.19
C LEU A 65 12.63 -19.92 -19.86
N ALA A 66 11.56 -19.91 -20.65
CA ALA A 66 11.09 -21.06 -21.43
C ALA A 66 10.88 -20.68 -22.90
N SER A 67 11.95 -20.33 -23.61
CA SER A 67 12.02 -20.34 -25.08
C SER A 67 13.45 -20.61 -25.50
#